data_AF-A0A0R3FDZ4-F1
#
_entry.id   AF-A0A0R3FDZ4-F1
#
_cell.length_a   1.000
_cell.length_b   1.000
_cell.length_c   1.000
_cell.angle_alpha   90.00
_cell.angle_beta   90.00
_cell.angle_gamma   90.00
#
_symmetry.space_group_name_H-M   'P 1'
#
loop_
_entity.id
_entity.type
_entity.pdbx_description
1 polymer ?
#
loop_
_entity_poly.entity_id
_entity_poly.type
_entity_poly.pdbx_seq_one_letter_code
_entity_poly.pdbx_strand_id
1 'polypeptide(L)'
;MGAFEDLQPLHDRGALYAAFSQQLLQEGMEEQLGGDFDYAVDLGADSIAFTGLNTGAAIETTVELIASVAPDPQTIVWGRALPNGGRFCAQKLLEHGRAEGLPSLLADEVPFSVGDDPDAAALYAALEIAAVTATVTDGGLTYVVAPGGGGTHAVLLLGDNLAFAQPRIDHRLMTWVPAVFGAGTIIDQRAAVHGLATMSGWDIDWTDNWDRAELTDPATGDSATTEFDDHARLIALRGSLS
;
A
#
# COMPACT_ATOMS: atom_id res chain seq x y z
N MET A 1 -8.09 13.62 -7.26
CA MET A 1 -7.74 12.99 -8.54
C MET A 1 -6.33 12.48 -8.37
N GLY A 2 -6.08 11.20 -8.68
CA GLY A 2 -4.76 10.57 -8.54
C GLY A 2 -3.68 11.28 -9.37
N ALA A 3 -2.43 11.00 -9.02
CA ALA A 3 -1.24 11.39 -9.75
C ALA A 3 -1.24 10.81 -11.17
N PHE A 4 -1.83 9.61 -11.35
CA PHE A 4 -1.91 8.90 -12.63
C PHE A 4 -3.35 8.46 -12.92
N GLU A 5 -3.98 9.09 -13.93
CA GLU A 5 -5.39 8.83 -14.26
C GLU A 5 -5.64 7.37 -14.67
N ASP A 6 -4.74 6.78 -15.46
CA ASP A 6 -4.86 5.39 -15.91
C ASP A 6 -4.66 4.36 -14.79
N LEU A 7 -4.06 4.76 -13.67
CA LEU A 7 -3.84 3.87 -12.52
C LEU A 7 -4.91 4.01 -11.42
N GLN A 8 -5.85 4.95 -11.55
CA GLN A 8 -6.87 5.22 -10.53
C GLN A 8 -7.65 3.95 -10.09
N PRO A 9 -8.08 3.04 -10.99
CA PRO A 9 -8.77 1.82 -10.55
C PRO A 9 -7.89 0.89 -9.70
N LEU A 10 -6.59 0.81 -10.01
CA LEU A 10 -5.62 0.02 -9.25
C LEU A 10 -5.29 0.67 -7.91
N HIS A 11 -5.17 2.00 -7.89
CA HIS A 11 -5.03 2.78 -6.66
C HIS A 11 -6.22 2.55 -5.75
N ASP A 12 -7.46 2.74 -6.22
CA ASP A 12 -8.65 2.65 -5.39
C ASP A 12 -8.80 1.25 -4.78
N ARG A 13 -8.52 0.21 -5.58
CA ARG A 13 -8.50 -1.17 -5.09
C ARG A 13 -7.39 -1.41 -4.06
N GLY A 14 -6.23 -0.78 -4.23
CA GLY A 14 -5.03 -1.03 -3.44
C GLY A 14 -4.93 -0.23 -2.14
N ALA A 15 -5.49 0.97 -2.13
CA ALA A 15 -5.12 2.03 -1.19
C ALA A 15 -5.43 1.71 0.27
N LEU A 16 -6.53 0.99 0.53
CA LEU A 16 -6.89 0.67 1.91
C LEU A 16 -5.99 -0.41 2.50
N TYR A 17 -5.69 -1.47 1.75
CA TYR A 17 -4.64 -2.42 2.12
C TYR A 17 -3.30 -1.69 2.27
N ALA A 18 -3.04 -0.74 1.37
CA ALA A 18 -1.80 0.00 1.35
C ALA A 18 -1.60 0.90 2.61
N ALA A 19 -2.68 1.50 3.10
CA ALA A 19 -2.61 2.27 4.34
C ALA A 19 -2.41 1.34 5.56
N PHE A 20 -3.16 0.23 5.59
CA PHE A 20 -3.16 -0.69 6.74
C PHE A 20 -1.83 -1.42 6.91
N SER A 21 -1.27 -2.01 5.86
CA SER A 21 -0.04 -2.79 6.01
C SER A 21 1.16 -1.91 6.41
N GLN A 22 1.20 -0.65 5.96
CA GLN A 22 2.23 0.29 6.37
C GLN A 22 2.09 0.69 7.85
N GLN A 23 0.87 0.91 8.34
CA GLN A 23 0.66 1.24 9.75
C GLN A 23 0.90 0.04 10.67
N LEU A 24 0.49 -1.16 10.27
CA LEU A 24 0.77 -2.40 11.01
C LEU A 24 2.26 -2.73 11.02
N LEU A 25 2.98 -2.43 9.93
CA LEU A 25 4.43 -2.54 9.93
C LEU A 25 5.06 -1.66 11.00
N GLN A 26 4.68 -0.39 11.07
CA GLN A 26 5.20 0.54 12.08
C GLN A 26 4.93 0.03 13.50
N GLU A 27 3.67 -0.28 13.81
CA GLU A 27 3.27 -0.77 15.14
C GLU A 27 3.97 -2.08 15.50
N GLY A 28 4.03 -3.04 14.56
CA GLY A 28 4.65 -4.33 14.80
C GLY A 28 6.18 -4.23 14.93
N MET A 29 6.84 -3.36 14.17
CA MET A 29 8.28 -3.12 14.33
C MET A 29 8.58 -2.50 15.70
N GLU A 30 7.80 -1.51 16.14
CA GLU A 30 7.94 -0.93 17.49
C GLU A 30 7.77 -1.99 18.58
N GLU A 31 6.76 -2.86 18.45
CA GLU A 31 6.54 -3.95 19.41
C GLU A 31 7.72 -4.93 19.44
N GLN A 32 8.19 -5.40 18.28
CA GLN A 32 9.23 -6.43 18.20
C GLN A 32 10.63 -5.89 18.56
N LEU A 33 10.88 -4.60 18.31
CA LEU A 33 12.18 -3.96 18.57
C LEU A 33 12.23 -3.26 19.94
N GLY A 34 11.11 -3.18 20.65
CA GLY A 34 11.02 -2.60 21.99
C GLY A 34 10.99 -1.07 22.02
N GLY A 35 10.31 -0.45 21.05
CA GLY A 35 10.10 0.99 20.90
C GLY A 35 10.67 1.54 19.59
N ASP A 36 11.09 2.81 19.62
CA ASP A 36 11.62 3.50 18.45
C ASP A 36 12.78 2.73 17.78
N PHE A 37 12.77 2.72 16.44
CA PHE A 37 13.74 2.03 15.62
C PHE A 37 14.25 2.93 14.48
N ASP A 38 15.42 2.57 13.95
CA ASP A 38 15.95 3.09 12.69
C ASP A 38 16.00 1.95 11.67
N TYR A 39 16.19 2.26 10.39
CA TYR A 39 16.39 1.25 9.37
C TYR A 39 17.48 1.63 8.37
N ALA A 40 18.19 0.62 7.88
CA ALA A 40 19.21 0.75 6.85
C ALA A 40 18.86 -0.13 5.65
N VAL A 41 18.83 0.47 4.46
CA VAL A 41 18.54 -0.20 3.19
C VAL A 41 19.84 -0.41 2.42
N ASP A 42 20.11 -1.64 2.04
CA ASP A 42 21.16 -2.01 1.08
C ASP A 42 20.52 -2.62 -0.17
N LEU A 43 20.31 -1.77 -1.18
CA LEU A 43 19.75 -2.19 -2.47
C LEU A 43 20.73 -3.05 -3.29
N GLY A 44 22.03 -3.02 -2.98
CA GLY A 44 23.01 -3.90 -3.63
C GLY A 44 22.92 -5.33 -3.10
N ALA A 45 22.54 -5.49 -1.83
CA ALA A 45 22.33 -6.77 -1.16
C ALA A 45 20.86 -7.21 -1.13
N ASP A 46 19.94 -6.41 -1.68
CA ASP A 46 18.48 -6.59 -1.57
C ASP A 46 18.02 -6.80 -0.12
N SER A 47 18.63 -6.09 0.83
CA SER A 47 18.35 -6.24 2.26
C SER A 47 17.99 -4.94 2.93
N ILE A 48 17.12 -5.02 3.93
CA ILE A 48 16.84 -3.95 4.87
C ILE A 48 16.91 -4.49 6.30
N ALA A 49 17.54 -3.72 7.17
CA ALA A 49 17.66 -4.04 8.59
C ALA A 49 16.98 -2.95 9.42
N PHE A 50 15.99 -3.32 10.22
CA PHE A 50 15.37 -2.48 11.24
C PHE A 50 16.10 -2.72 12.56
N THR A 51 16.50 -1.65 13.26
CA THR A 51 17.26 -1.73 14.51
C THR A 51 16.61 -0.88 15.60
N GLY A 52 16.27 -1.50 16.73
CA GLY A 52 15.72 -0.80 17.89
C GLY A 52 16.76 0.11 18.53
N LEU A 53 16.45 1.40 18.66
CA LEU A 53 17.39 2.43 19.11
C LEU A 53 17.88 2.21 20.54
N ASN A 54 17.03 1.67 21.40
CA ASN A 54 17.32 1.48 22.83
C ASN A 54 17.69 0.03 23.19
N THR A 55 17.38 -0.92 22.32
CA THR A 55 17.54 -2.36 22.59
C THR A 55 18.70 -2.98 21.81
N GLY A 56 19.04 -2.42 20.65
CA GLY A 56 19.94 -3.04 19.68
C GLY A 56 19.38 -4.33 19.05
N ALA A 57 18.09 -4.64 19.29
CA ALA A 57 17.41 -5.72 18.59
C ALA A 57 17.34 -5.37 17.10
N ALA A 58 17.45 -6.38 16.24
CA ALA A 58 17.40 -6.19 14.80
C ALA A 58 16.47 -7.20 14.13
N ILE A 59 15.74 -6.73 13.12
CA ILE A 59 14.94 -7.55 12.21
C ILE A 59 15.44 -7.27 10.80
N GLU A 60 15.87 -8.32 10.13
CA GLU A 60 16.33 -8.25 8.74
C GLU A 60 15.30 -8.88 7.81
N THR A 61 15.12 -8.27 6.65
CA THR A 61 14.30 -8.83 5.56
C THR A 61 14.85 -8.41 4.21
N THR A 62 14.28 -9.00 3.15
CA THR A 62 14.60 -8.62 1.78
C THR A 62 13.88 -7.34 1.39
N VAL A 63 14.44 -6.63 0.41
CA VAL A 63 13.82 -5.42 -0.15
C VAL A 63 13.95 -5.38 -1.66
N GLU A 64 12.89 -4.96 -2.34
CA GLU A 64 12.90 -4.62 -3.77
C GLU A 64 12.52 -3.14 -3.93
N LEU A 65 13.35 -2.37 -4.66
CA LEU A 65 12.98 -1.01 -5.06
C LEU A 65 11.97 -1.06 -6.21
N ILE A 66 10.76 -0.57 -5.95
CA ILE A 66 9.65 -0.55 -6.90
C ILE A 66 9.66 0.71 -7.74
N ALA A 67 9.90 1.86 -7.12
CA ALA A 67 9.97 3.14 -7.82
C ALA A 67 10.78 4.16 -7.01
N SER A 68 11.39 5.10 -7.72
CA SER A 68 11.94 6.34 -7.18
C SER A 68 11.05 7.49 -7.62
N VAL A 69 10.59 8.32 -6.69
CA VAL A 69 9.62 9.40 -6.94
C VAL A 69 10.26 10.72 -6.57
N ALA A 70 10.59 11.53 -7.56
CA ALA A 70 11.32 12.78 -7.36
C ALA A 70 10.37 14.00 -7.42
N PRO A 71 10.47 14.98 -6.50
CA PRO A 71 9.69 16.21 -6.55
C PRO A 71 10.17 17.19 -7.63
N ASP A 72 11.37 16.98 -8.17
CA ASP A 72 11.92 17.69 -9.33
C ASP A 72 12.73 16.65 -10.13
N PRO A 73 12.30 16.25 -11.35
CA PRO A 73 11.35 16.92 -12.24
C PRO A 73 9.86 16.51 -12.11
N GLN A 74 9.41 15.99 -10.96
CA GLN A 74 8.06 15.41 -10.77
C GLN A 74 7.80 14.17 -11.63
N THR A 75 8.71 13.21 -11.53
CA THR A 75 8.62 11.94 -12.23
C THR A 75 8.76 10.77 -11.26
N ILE A 76 8.07 9.69 -11.61
CA ILE A 76 8.40 8.37 -11.08
C ILE A 76 9.36 7.70 -12.06
N VAL A 77 10.41 7.09 -11.53
CA VAL A 77 11.26 6.18 -12.28
C VAL A 77 11.03 4.79 -11.69
N TRP A 78 10.52 3.87 -12.51
CA TRP A 78 10.26 2.51 -12.07
C TRP A 78 11.56 1.79 -11.76
N GLY A 79 11.53 0.90 -10.76
CA GLY A 79 12.69 0.14 -10.29
C GLY A 79 13.42 -0.56 -11.43
N ARG A 80 12.70 -1.14 -12.40
CA ARG A 80 13.29 -1.81 -13.58
C ARG A 80 14.22 -0.94 -14.42
N ALA A 81 14.09 0.39 -14.32
CA ALA A 81 14.91 1.35 -15.04
C ALA A 81 16.14 1.81 -14.24
N LEU A 82 16.27 1.34 -12.98
CA LEU A 82 17.33 1.72 -12.06
C LEU A 82 18.34 0.57 -11.90
N PRO A 83 19.66 0.86 -11.73
CA PRO A 83 20.70 -0.17 -11.67
C PRO A 83 20.49 -1.25 -10.59
N ASN A 84 19.89 -0.88 -9.46
CA ASN A 84 19.63 -1.76 -8.31
C ASN A 84 18.12 -1.87 -8.01
N GLY A 85 17.26 -1.63 -8.99
CA GLY A 85 15.81 -1.67 -8.81
C GLY A 85 15.14 -2.74 -9.65
N GLY A 86 13.90 -3.07 -9.26
CA GLY A 86 13.00 -3.93 -10.04
C GLY A 86 13.47 -5.37 -10.23
N ARG A 87 12.81 -6.29 -9.55
CA ARG A 87 12.97 -7.73 -9.72
C ARG A 87 11.62 -8.35 -10.09
N PHE A 88 10.99 -9.02 -9.14
CA PHE A 88 9.76 -9.76 -9.36
C PHE A 88 8.59 -8.82 -9.54
N CYS A 89 8.49 -7.80 -8.69
CA CYS A 89 7.37 -6.88 -8.72
C CYS A 89 7.40 -5.99 -9.97
N ALA A 90 8.58 -5.53 -10.39
CA ALA A 90 8.68 -4.73 -11.61
C ALA A 90 8.29 -5.50 -12.89
N GLN A 91 8.55 -6.82 -12.94
CA GLN A 91 8.04 -7.66 -14.03
C GLN A 91 6.52 -7.80 -13.98
N LYS A 92 5.93 -8.05 -12.81
CA LYS A 92 4.47 -8.10 -12.63
C LYS A 92 3.78 -6.81 -13.08
N LEU A 93 4.32 -5.65 -12.68
CA LEU A 93 3.80 -4.34 -13.09
C LEU A 93 3.82 -4.18 -14.61
N LEU A 94 4.92 -4.57 -15.26
CA LEU A 94 5.05 -4.48 -16.71
C LEU A 94 4.10 -5.45 -17.44
N GLU A 95 3.94 -6.67 -16.94
CA GLU A 95 3.01 -7.66 -17.49
C GLU A 95 1.56 -7.22 -17.35
N HIS A 96 1.19 -6.73 -16.17
CA HIS A 96 -0.14 -6.16 -15.92
C HIS A 96 -0.41 -4.95 -16.82
N GLY A 97 0.56 -4.05 -16.96
CA GLY A 97 0.48 -2.91 -17.87
C GLY A 97 0.25 -3.30 -19.33
N ARG A 98 0.85 -4.42 -19.79
CA ARG A 98 0.63 -4.93 -21.16
C ARG A 98 -0.75 -5.57 -21.32
N ALA A 99 -1.19 -6.31 -20.31
CA ALA A 99 -2.48 -7.01 -20.34
C ALA A 99 -3.65 -6.01 -20.37
N GLU A 100 -3.58 -4.97 -19.55
CA GLU A 100 -4.65 -3.98 -19.37
C GLU A 100 -4.46 -2.71 -20.22
N GLY A 101 -3.33 -2.59 -20.94
CA GLY A 101 -3.06 -1.44 -21.80
C GLY A 101 -2.79 -0.14 -21.03
N LEU A 102 -2.13 -0.22 -19.87
CA LEU A 102 -1.87 0.90 -18.96
C LEU A 102 -0.51 1.56 -19.25
N PRO A 103 -0.46 2.69 -19.97
CA PRO A 103 0.79 3.29 -20.42
C PRO A 103 1.73 3.68 -19.26
N SER A 104 1.20 4.11 -18.12
CA SER A 104 2.01 4.50 -16.95
C SER A 104 2.78 3.32 -16.36
N LEU A 105 2.36 2.07 -16.58
CA LEU A 105 3.13 0.88 -16.17
C LEU A 105 4.17 0.43 -17.21
N LEU A 106 4.07 0.94 -18.45
CA LEU A 106 4.93 0.51 -19.57
C LEU A 106 6.16 1.41 -19.75
N ALA A 107 6.03 2.72 -19.49
CA ALA A 107 7.13 3.68 -19.61
C ALA A 107 8.04 3.62 -18.39
N ASP A 108 9.36 3.66 -18.60
CA ASP A 108 10.38 3.54 -17.54
C ASP A 108 10.39 4.74 -16.58
N GLU A 109 10.06 5.91 -17.10
CA GLU A 109 9.87 7.15 -16.36
C GLU A 109 8.52 7.76 -16.75
N VAL A 110 7.73 8.18 -15.76
CA VAL A 110 6.39 8.74 -15.96
C VAL A 110 6.26 10.05 -15.20
N PRO A 111 5.85 11.14 -15.87
CA PRO A 111 5.54 12.39 -15.17
C PRO A 111 4.24 12.23 -14.38
N PHE A 112 4.17 12.90 -13.23
CA PHE A 112 2.93 13.03 -12.46
C PHE A 112 2.50 14.49 -12.34
N SER A 113 1.21 14.69 -12.05
CA SER A 113 0.60 16.01 -12.01
C SER A 113 1.08 16.86 -10.83
N VAL A 114 1.11 18.17 -11.08
CA VAL A 114 1.63 19.21 -10.21
C VAL A 114 0.61 19.56 -9.11
N GLY A 115 1.00 19.40 -7.85
CA GLY A 115 0.41 20.14 -6.73
C GLY A 115 1.21 21.42 -6.46
N ASP A 116 0.61 22.39 -5.73
CA ASP A 116 1.30 23.64 -5.34
C ASP A 116 2.56 23.40 -4.50
N ASP A 117 2.67 22.20 -3.90
CA ASP A 117 3.81 21.71 -3.14
C ASP A 117 4.38 20.44 -3.83
N PRO A 118 5.55 20.53 -4.49
CA PRO A 118 6.18 19.40 -5.17
C PRO A 118 6.57 18.26 -4.23
N ASP A 119 6.97 18.56 -2.99
CA ASP A 119 7.38 17.54 -2.01
C ASP A 119 6.15 16.74 -1.55
N ALA A 120 5.04 17.43 -1.28
CA ALA A 120 3.76 16.78 -0.95
C ALA A 120 3.22 15.96 -2.14
N ALA A 121 3.36 16.47 -3.37
CA ALA A 121 2.96 15.75 -4.58
C ALA A 121 3.79 14.47 -4.80
N ALA A 122 5.10 14.53 -4.54
CA ALA A 122 5.97 13.35 -4.63
C ALA A 122 5.61 12.29 -3.59
N LEU A 123 5.32 12.69 -2.35
CA LEU A 123 4.85 11.75 -1.32
C LEU A 123 3.50 11.12 -1.71
N TYR A 124 2.55 11.91 -2.21
CA TYR A 124 1.26 11.39 -2.67
C TYR A 124 1.41 10.39 -3.82
N ALA A 125 2.23 10.72 -4.83
CA ALA A 125 2.53 9.81 -5.92
C ALA A 125 3.22 8.52 -5.43
N ALA A 126 4.13 8.61 -4.44
CA ALA A 126 4.76 7.42 -3.86
C ALA A 126 3.76 6.50 -3.15
N LEU A 127 2.81 7.06 -2.39
CA LEU A 127 1.73 6.30 -1.74
C LEU A 127 0.79 5.68 -2.78
N GLU A 128 0.48 6.40 -3.85
CA GLU A 128 -0.33 5.88 -4.95
C GLU A 128 0.33 4.69 -5.64
N ILE A 129 1.63 4.77 -5.89
CA ILE A 129 2.40 3.67 -6.48
C ILE A 129 2.45 2.47 -5.55
N ALA A 130 2.51 2.68 -4.23
CA ALA A 130 2.42 1.61 -3.25
C ALA A 130 1.06 0.88 -3.33
N ALA A 131 -0.05 1.64 -3.45
CA ALA A 131 -1.39 1.09 -3.64
C ALA A 131 -1.54 0.31 -4.95
N VAL A 132 -1.09 0.90 -6.07
CA VAL A 132 -1.09 0.23 -7.38
C VAL A 132 -0.30 -1.08 -7.31
N THR A 133 0.85 -1.05 -6.66
CA THR A 133 1.70 -2.22 -6.47
C THR A 133 0.99 -3.31 -5.68
N ALA A 134 0.36 -2.97 -4.56
CA ALA A 134 -0.40 -3.92 -3.76
C ALA A 134 -1.49 -4.61 -4.58
N THR A 135 -2.23 -3.86 -5.41
CA THR A 135 -3.23 -4.43 -6.32
C THR A 135 -2.62 -5.41 -7.32
N VAL A 136 -1.52 -5.04 -7.98
CA VAL A 136 -0.87 -5.88 -9.01
C VAL A 136 -0.22 -7.12 -8.42
N THR A 137 0.18 -7.09 -7.15
CA THR A 137 0.76 -8.24 -6.45
C THR A 137 -0.27 -9.10 -5.73
N ASP A 138 -1.56 -8.76 -5.79
CA ASP A 138 -2.65 -9.37 -5.03
C ASP A 138 -2.43 -9.30 -3.50
N GLY A 139 -1.79 -8.25 -3.02
CA GLY A 139 -1.42 -8.09 -1.61
C GLY A 139 -0.26 -9.00 -1.20
N GLY A 140 -0.32 -9.52 0.03
CA GLY A 140 0.63 -10.49 0.59
C GLY A 140 2.03 -9.97 0.94
N LEU A 141 2.38 -8.77 0.49
CA LEU A 141 3.66 -8.13 0.75
C LEU A 141 3.44 -6.74 1.37
N THR A 142 4.42 -6.32 2.16
CA THR A 142 4.40 -5.01 2.83
C THR A 142 5.29 -4.04 2.06
N TYR A 143 4.83 -2.81 1.88
CA TYR A 143 5.63 -1.75 1.26
C TYR A 143 5.89 -0.62 2.26
N VAL A 144 6.98 0.10 2.01
CA VAL A 144 7.37 1.30 2.74
C VAL A 144 7.69 2.39 1.75
N VAL A 145 7.22 3.60 2.04
CA VAL A 145 7.70 4.81 1.38
C VAL A 145 8.82 5.39 2.23
N ALA A 146 10.06 5.29 1.75
CA ALA A 146 11.27 5.74 2.45
C ALA A 146 11.80 7.04 1.83
N PRO A 147 12.36 7.97 2.62
CA PRO A 147 13.00 9.16 2.07
C PRO A 147 14.32 8.77 1.37
N GLY A 148 14.46 9.17 0.10
CA GLY A 148 15.69 9.04 -0.70
C GLY A 148 16.62 10.25 -0.64
N GLY A 149 16.19 11.34 0.01
CA GLY A 149 16.91 12.62 0.08
C GLY A 149 16.44 13.62 -0.98
N GLY A 150 16.59 14.92 -0.70
CA GLY A 150 16.15 15.99 -1.61
C GLY A 150 14.65 15.94 -1.96
N GLY A 151 13.82 15.47 -1.02
CA GLY A 151 12.37 15.27 -1.21
C GLY A 151 11.99 14.04 -2.05
N THR A 152 12.97 13.29 -2.56
CA THR A 152 12.72 12.03 -3.28
C THR A 152 12.21 10.96 -2.32
N HIS A 153 11.27 10.15 -2.79
CA HIS A 153 10.72 9.00 -2.07
C HIS A 153 11.02 7.70 -2.81
N ALA A 154 11.51 6.69 -2.11
CA ALA A 154 11.66 5.34 -2.61
C ALA A 154 10.44 4.51 -2.17
N VAL A 155 9.79 3.84 -3.12
CA VAL A 155 8.76 2.84 -2.83
C VAL A 155 9.45 1.49 -2.77
N LEU A 156 9.45 0.89 -1.59
CA LEU A 156 10.16 -0.34 -1.27
C LEU A 156 9.16 -1.45 -0.98
N LEU A 157 9.38 -2.64 -1.53
CA LEU A 157 8.63 -3.85 -1.22
C LEU A 157 9.47 -4.74 -0.31
N LEU A 158 8.93 -5.12 0.84
CA LEU A 158 9.61 -5.91 1.86
C LEU A 158 9.32 -7.40 1.70
N GLY A 159 10.19 -8.23 2.27
CA GLY A 159 10.03 -9.69 2.31
C GLY A 159 8.83 -10.15 3.14
N ASP A 160 8.55 -11.45 3.03
CA ASP A 160 7.35 -12.11 3.56
C ASP A 160 7.45 -12.52 5.05
N ASN A 161 8.57 -12.29 5.71
CA ASN A 161 8.78 -12.63 7.13
C ASN A 161 8.12 -11.64 8.11
N LEU A 162 7.31 -10.71 7.61
CA LEU A 162 6.66 -9.63 8.38
C LEU A 162 5.16 -9.90 8.57
N ALA A 163 4.79 -11.12 8.98
CA ALA A 163 3.39 -11.54 9.09
C ALA A 163 2.53 -10.63 10.01
N PHE A 164 3.14 -9.90 10.95
CA PHE A 164 2.46 -8.92 11.80
C PHE A 164 1.96 -7.68 11.02
N ALA A 165 2.51 -7.41 9.83
CA ALA A 165 2.10 -6.32 8.96
C ALA A 165 0.92 -6.69 8.05
N GLN A 166 0.40 -7.91 8.14
CA GLN A 166 -0.77 -8.35 7.39
C GLN A 166 -2.05 -7.83 8.06
N PRO A 167 -2.97 -7.16 7.34
CA PRO A 167 -4.22 -6.72 7.93
C PRO A 167 -5.07 -7.87 8.49
N ARG A 168 -5.73 -7.60 9.62
CA ARG A 168 -6.69 -8.47 10.28
C ARG A 168 -8.01 -7.73 10.52
N ILE A 169 -9.12 -8.46 10.59
CA ILE A 169 -10.36 -7.87 11.09
C ILE A 169 -10.25 -7.77 12.61
N ASP A 170 -9.89 -6.59 13.10
CA ASP A 170 -9.80 -6.29 14.53
C ASP A 170 -10.39 -4.90 14.86
N HIS A 171 -10.17 -4.43 16.08
CA HIS A 171 -10.65 -3.14 16.54
C HIS A 171 -10.05 -1.95 15.76
N ARG A 172 -8.86 -2.10 15.15
CA ARG A 172 -8.21 -1.05 14.35
C ARG A 172 -8.99 -0.79 13.07
N LEU A 173 -9.54 -1.84 12.45
CA LEU A 173 -10.37 -1.73 11.24
C LEU A 173 -11.48 -0.69 11.41
N MET A 174 -12.15 -0.70 12.57
CA MET A 174 -13.26 0.22 12.88
C MET A 174 -12.83 1.69 12.96
N THR A 175 -11.55 1.94 13.23
CA THR A 175 -11.01 3.30 13.41
C THR A 175 -10.30 3.79 12.15
N TRP A 176 -9.52 2.92 11.51
CA TRP A 176 -8.65 3.30 10.40
C TRP A 176 -9.38 3.39 9.08
N VAL A 177 -10.37 2.52 8.79
CA VAL A 177 -11.10 2.61 7.51
C VAL A 177 -11.81 3.96 7.36
N PRO A 178 -12.60 4.45 8.36
CA PRO A 178 -13.20 5.78 8.25
C PRO A 178 -12.16 6.90 8.14
N ALA A 179 -11.02 6.77 8.81
CA ALA A 179 -9.95 7.77 8.75
C ALA A 179 -9.30 7.85 7.36
N VAL A 180 -8.98 6.71 6.75
CA VAL A 180 -8.41 6.63 5.39
C VAL A 180 -9.40 7.18 4.36
N PHE A 181 -10.69 6.82 4.46
CA PHE A 181 -11.72 7.38 3.58
C PHE A 181 -11.94 8.88 3.80
N GLY A 182 -11.84 9.35 5.05
CA GLY A 182 -11.89 10.77 5.39
C GLY A 182 -10.78 11.61 4.78
N ALA A 183 -9.64 11.00 4.40
CA ALA A 183 -8.55 11.69 3.72
C ALA A 183 -8.89 12.06 2.25
N GLY A 184 -9.93 11.46 1.67
CA GLY A 184 -10.46 11.85 0.36
C GLY A 184 -9.60 11.48 -0.86
N THR A 185 -8.64 10.58 -0.69
CA THR A 185 -7.75 10.12 -1.78
C THR A 185 -8.34 8.97 -2.58
N ILE A 186 -9.22 8.17 -1.97
CA ILE A 186 -9.89 7.00 -2.57
C ILE A 186 -11.22 7.46 -3.18
N ILE A 187 -11.38 7.25 -4.48
CA ILE A 187 -12.61 7.63 -5.20
C ILE A 187 -13.65 6.51 -5.07
N ASP A 188 -13.29 5.28 -5.39
CA ASP A 188 -14.15 4.11 -5.22
C ASP A 188 -13.87 3.37 -3.90
N GLN A 189 -14.66 3.69 -2.88
CA GLN A 189 -14.54 3.07 -1.56
C GLN A 189 -15.00 1.60 -1.55
N ARG A 190 -15.85 1.17 -2.49
CA ARG A 190 -16.27 -0.23 -2.60
C ARG A 190 -15.12 -1.07 -3.16
N ALA A 191 -14.45 -0.56 -4.19
CA ALA A 191 -13.24 -1.18 -4.73
C ALA A 191 -12.15 -1.30 -3.65
N ALA A 192 -11.98 -0.28 -2.80
CA ALA A 192 -11.02 -0.28 -1.70
C ALA A 192 -11.32 -1.34 -0.63
N VAL A 193 -12.59 -1.46 -0.21
CA VAL A 193 -13.01 -2.51 0.74
C VAL A 193 -12.84 -3.89 0.12
N HIS A 194 -13.25 -4.08 -1.13
CA HIS A 194 -13.08 -5.35 -1.83
C HIS A 194 -11.59 -5.71 -1.97
N GLY A 195 -10.76 -4.75 -2.33
CA GLY A 195 -9.32 -4.93 -2.43
C GLY A 195 -8.72 -5.33 -1.10
N LEU A 196 -8.98 -4.57 -0.02
CA LEU A 196 -8.53 -4.92 1.33
C LEU A 196 -8.89 -6.36 1.71
N ALA A 197 -10.15 -6.77 1.50
CA ALA A 197 -10.59 -8.11 1.84
C ALA A 197 -9.80 -9.17 1.06
N THR A 198 -9.78 -9.06 -0.27
CA THR A 198 -9.11 -10.05 -1.12
C THR A 198 -7.59 -10.12 -0.90
N MET A 199 -6.92 -8.99 -0.75
CA MET A 199 -5.47 -8.90 -0.51
C MET A 199 -5.08 -9.37 0.90
N SER A 200 -5.99 -9.26 1.86
CA SER A 200 -5.78 -9.78 3.23
C SER A 200 -6.12 -11.27 3.35
N GLY A 201 -6.72 -11.87 2.31
CA GLY A 201 -7.19 -13.25 2.33
C GLY A 201 -8.48 -13.44 3.13
N TRP A 202 -9.29 -12.39 3.27
CA TRP A 202 -10.61 -12.46 3.90
C TRP A 202 -11.67 -12.90 2.90
N ASP A 203 -12.70 -13.56 3.41
CA ASP A 203 -13.91 -13.79 2.64
C ASP A 203 -14.71 -12.49 2.55
N ILE A 204 -15.27 -12.20 1.37
CA ILE A 204 -16.14 -11.06 1.13
C ILE A 204 -17.38 -11.49 0.37
N ASP A 205 -18.55 -11.13 0.91
CA ASP A 205 -19.84 -11.33 0.26
C ASP A 205 -20.56 -10.00 0.09
N TRP A 206 -21.01 -9.70 -1.13
CA TRP A 206 -21.70 -8.46 -1.47
C TRP A 206 -23.18 -8.72 -1.66
N THR A 207 -24.01 -7.77 -1.24
CA THR A 207 -25.40 -7.73 -1.70
C THR A 207 -25.47 -7.50 -3.21
N ASP A 208 -26.53 -7.97 -3.87
CA ASP A 208 -26.71 -7.86 -5.33
C ASP A 208 -26.59 -6.43 -5.87
N ASN A 209 -26.95 -5.44 -5.05
CA ASN A 209 -26.91 -4.01 -5.37
C ASN A 209 -25.63 -3.31 -4.90
N TRP A 210 -24.65 -4.04 -4.36
CA TRP A 210 -23.36 -3.53 -3.90
C TRP A 210 -23.43 -2.44 -2.83
N ASP A 211 -24.53 -2.36 -2.08
CA ASP A 211 -24.70 -1.38 -1.01
C ASP A 211 -24.16 -1.88 0.34
N ARG A 212 -23.89 -3.18 0.47
CA ARG A 212 -23.41 -3.80 1.69
C ARG A 212 -22.45 -4.94 1.37
N ALA A 213 -21.38 -5.03 2.17
CA ALA A 213 -20.47 -6.17 2.14
C ALA A 213 -20.32 -6.77 3.54
N GLU A 214 -20.27 -8.09 3.61
CA GLU A 214 -19.88 -8.86 4.79
C GLU A 214 -18.47 -9.41 4.60
N LEU A 215 -17.59 -9.11 5.54
CA LEU A 215 -16.19 -9.48 5.57
C LEU A 215 -15.97 -10.49 6.68
N THR A 216 -15.26 -11.57 6.41
CA THR A 216 -14.88 -12.56 7.43
C THR A 216 -13.40 -12.87 7.34
N ASP A 217 -12.70 -12.78 8.46
CA ASP A 217 -11.31 -13.18 8.58
C ASP A 217 -11.26 -14.69 8.91
N PRO A 218 -10.86 -15.56 7.97
CA PRO A 218 -10.86 -17.00 8.22
C PRO A 218 -9.83 -17.43 9.26
N ALA A 219 -8.84 -16.59 9.58
CA ALA A 219 -7.82 -16.92 10.57
C ALA A 219 -8.30 -16.73 12.00
N THR A 220 -9.18 -15.75 12.26
CA THR A 220 -9.69 -15.46 13.61
C THR A 220 -11.17 -15.79 13.77
N GLY A 221 -11.94 -15.81 12.68
CA GLY A 221 -13.40 -15.90 12.70
C GLY A 221 -14.08 -14.56 12.96
N ASP A 222 -13.33 -13.47 13.11
CA ASP A 222 -13.87 -12.13 13.28
C ASP A 222 -14.49 -11.64 11.98
N SER A 223 -15.53 -10.83 12.08
CA SER A 223 -16.25 -10.32 10.91
C SER A 223 -16.53 -8.83 11.00
N ALA A 224 -16.74 -8.22 9.84
CA ALA A 224 -17.15 -6.84 9.72
C ALA A 224 -18.23 -6.69 8.64
N THR A 225 -19.14 -5.74 8.83
CA THR A 225 -20.13 -5.35 7.82
C THR A 225 -19.90 -3.89 7.44
N THR A 226 -19.78 -3.63 6.15
CA THR A 226 -19.74 -2.28 5.57
C THR A 226 -21.04 -1.97 4.85
N GLU A 227 -21.57 -0.76 5.00
CA GLU A 227 -22.72 -0.24 4.25
C GLU A 227 -22.32 1.03 3.51
N PHE A 228 -22.83 1.22 2.29
CA PHE A 228 -22.52 2.32 1.39
C PHE A 228 -23.79 3.05 0.96
N ASP A 229 -23.68 4.35 0.68
CA ASP A 229 -24.76 5.12 0.05
C ASP A 229 -24.83 4.93 -1.48
N ASP A 230 -25.79 5.60 -2.10
CA ASP A 230 -26.01 5.60 -3.56
C ASP A 230 -24.83 6.19 -4.35
N HIS A 231 -23.92 6.90 -3.68
CA HIS A 231 -22.70 7.46 -4.26
C HIS A 231 -21.46 6.61 -3.95
N ALA A 232 -21.66 5.36 -3.50
CA ALA A 232 -20.61 4.42 -3.12
C ALA A 232 -19.72 4.89 -1.96
N ARG A 233 -20.21 5.77 -1.08
CA ARG A 233 -19.48 6.22 0.11
C ARG A 233 -19.88 5.41 1.33
N LEU A 234 -18.91 5.03 2.16
CA LEU A 234 -19.12 4.30 3.40
C LEU A 234 -19.98 5.12 4.36
N ILE A 235 -21.09 4.54 4.81
CA ILE A 235 -22.01 5.14 5.80
C ILE A 235 -22.05 4.36 7.11
N ALA A 236 -21.66 3.09 7.11
CA ALA A 236 -21.52 2.31 8.34
C ALA A 236 -20.41 1.25 8.20
N LEU A 237 -19.70 1.03 9.31
CA LEU A 237 -18.78 -0.08 9.51
C LEU A 237 -19.02 -0.63 10.91
N ARG A 238 -19.33 -1.93 11.01
CA ARG A 238 -19.61 -2.61 12.28
C ARG A 238 -18.82 -3.90 12.35
N GLY A 239 -18.13 -4.14 13.47
CA GLY A 239 -17.37 -5.36 13.72
C GLY A 239 -18.10 -6.31 14.67
N SER A 240 -17.91 -7.60 14.45
CA SER A 240 -18.22 -8.67 15.39
C SER A 240 -16.91 -9.39 15.70
N LEU A 241 -16.28 -9.00 16.80
CA LEU A 241 -14.95 -9.45 17.21
C LEU A 241 -15.07 -10.42 18.40
N SER A 242 -14.24 -11.45 18.42
CA SER A 242 -14.21 -12.52 19.43
C SER A 242 -13.22 -12.31 20.57
#